data_AF-Q4Q4Z0-F1
#
_entry.id   AF-Q4Q4Z0-F1
#
_cell.length_a   1.000
_cell.length_b   1.000
_cell.length_c   1.000
_cell.angle_alpha   90.00
_cell.angle_beta   90.00
_cell.angle_gamma   90.00
#
_symmetry.space_group_name_H-M   'P 1'
#
loop_
_entity.id
_entity.type
_entity.pdbx_description
1 polymer ?
#
loop_
_entity_poly.entity_id
_entity_poly.type
_entity_poly.pdbx_seq_one_letter_code
_entity_poly.pdbx_strand_id
1 'polypeptide(L)'
;MPVKPQFTWEQTGEDVLLQITIKGCKKDTVDVLIADVFVKVNAPPQYLLALDLLHAIDSSKSSQYFTNAQDGVILHVKLHKAEVGRVWDALSVRQSSVGKQALLQRRQESMQRAEQQYRAQLDARVTQRETEKRRMLEAQWEVEKAQRAQIEQRVKAEKDAAETELYAWEDSYTTPAADTASASPLPLDNTKLASPLPHSADIAAVATAAAAASSPLPATPEAAPPVAPVSSSSVATPPAIRQADTVNVTIDFTPKTFAMPTRSHGDEEYYRQSRYKPVSIEDTPMFWKERADKCYGTQQWKAAANAYSESIKRDGAFLTCVMNRSACYLQMADYKRAIEDCSLALTMLANTPASEVTQERYRGLMTKLHARRGAAYCWADDLKSGAADLRMAAAYRDPTSDDDVAADLAMIEAQMKERGITEVDACVDPLSTRMQEAAAQYYQGSYEAAEATYSAILKEQPFHMKAQGNLAATLLRAGKFTQALQVCDGIVQFCSEAAAALEQPGGLAGDQLDSDDEEDEDEPDWAASSTESAPEEVEGASNKDTLVRQRRAAAKTLGEQSGHVYMLLKAYVRSAAALCGMKEYHKAHGYLERALRITPYDNDLREDCNRLAEKIRMDTLITASAGSARTQKAAV
;
A
#
# COMPACT_ATOMS: atom_id res chain seq x y z
N MET A 1 46.87 5.72 14.05
CA MET A 1 46.43 6.88 13.23
C MET A 1 46.27 6.40 11.80
N PRO A 2 45.28 6.90 11.03
CA PRO A 2 45.16 6.55 9.62
C PRO A 2 46.39 6.99 8.82
N VAL A 3 46.81 6.16 7.87
CA VAL A 3 47.97 6.38 7.02
C VAL A 3 47.59 7.29 5.86
N LYS A 4 48.49 8.17 5.42
CA LYS A 4 48.28 8.92 4.17
C LYS A 4 48.49 7.98 2.99
N PRO A 5 47.50 7.78 2.09
CA PRO A 5 47.70 6.98 0.89
C PRO A 5 48.73 7.65 -0.04
N GLN A 6 49.40 6.85 -0.86
CA GLN A 6 50.28 7.38 -1.90
C GLN A 6 49.43 8.01 -3.00
N PHE A 7 49.78 9.23 -3.42
CA PHE A 7 49.10 9.93 -4.51
C PHE A 7 50.09 10.66 -5.41
N THR A 8 49.75 10.72 -6.68
CA THR A 8 50.38 11.60 -7.69
C THR A 8 49.34 12.61 -8.16
N TRP A 9 49.80 13.73 -8.70
CA TRP A 9 48.93 14.74 -9.30
C TRP A 9 49.58 15.36 -10.54
N GLU A 10 48.73 15.71 -11.49
CA GLU A 10 49.06 16.40 -12.73
C GLU A 10 48.05 17.54 -12.93
N GLN A 11 48.32 18.45 -13.88
CA GLN A 11 47.37 19.51 -14.21
C GLN A 11 47.36 19.81 -15.72
N THR A 12 46.18 20.16 -16.21
CA THR A 12 45.98 20.77 -17.53
C THR A 12 45.69 22.26 -17.36
N GLY A 13 45.36 22.96 -18.45
CA GLY A 13 44.86 24.34 -18.37
C GLY A 13 43.54 24.45 -17.59
N GLU A 14 42.69 23.42 -17.67
CA GLU A 14 41.32 23.45 -17.13
C GLU A 14 41.16 22.66 -15.83
N ASP A 15 41.95 21.60 -15.65
CA ASP A 15 41.72 20.59 -14.61
C ASP A 15 42.99 20.29 -13.81
N VAL A 16 42.80 19.75 -12.60
CA VAL A 16 43.81 19.09 -11.79
C VAL A 16 43.42 17.62 -11.67
N LEU A 17 44.35 16.72 -12.04
CA LEU A 17 44.16 15.28 -12.06
C LEU A 17 44.90 14.68 -10.87
N LEU A 18 44.20 13.95 -10.02
CA LEU A 18 44.73 13.28 -8.83
C LEU A 18 44.57 11.77 -9.00
N GLN A 19 45.65 11.02 -8.76
CA GLN A 19 45.62 9.57 -8.76
C GLN A 19 46.09 9.07 -7.39
N ILE A 20 45.18 8.42 -6.65
CA ILE A 20 45.37 8.03 -5.26
C ILE A 20 45.29 6.50 -5.17
N THR A 21 46.35 5.87 -4.67
CA THR A 21 46.44 4.41 -4.55
C THR A 21 46.03 3.96 -3.15
N ILE A 22 44.97 3.15 -3.06
CA ILE A 22 44.40 2.65 -1.80
C ILE A 22 44.46 1.11 -1.83
N LYS A 23 45.40 0.52 -1.08
CA LYS A 23 45.57 -0.93 -0.99
C LYS A 23 44.59 -1.56 -0.01
N GLY A 24 44.07 -2.75 -0.31
CA GLY A 24 43.27 -3.56 0.62
C GLY A 24 41.85 -3.05 0.95
N CYS A 25 41.37 -1.98 0.33
CA CYS A 25 40.00 -1.46 0.53
C CYS A 25 39.09 -1.78 -0.68
N LYS A 26 37.79 -1.97 -0.44
CA LYS A 26 36.79 -2.11 -1.51
C LYS A 26 36.30 -0.73 -1.97
N LYS A 27 35.92 -0.58 -3.24
CA LYS A 27 35.40 0.69 -3.81
C LYS A 27 34.29 1.32 -2.94
N ASP A 28 33.37 0.51 -2.41
CA ASP A 28 32.19 0.96 -1.65
C ASP A 28 32.53 1.44 -0.22
N THR A 29 33.79 1.25 0.21
CA THR A 29 34.30 1.73 1.50
C THR A 29 35.12 3.02 1.40
N VAL A 30 35.25 3.61 0.21
CA VAL A 30 36.03 4.84 -0.01
C VAL A 30 35.09 6.04 -0.14
N ASP A 31 34.98 6.82 0.93
CA ASP A 31 34.27 8.10 0.89
C ASP A 31 35.17 9.20 0.29
N VAL A 32 34.61 10.00 -0.60
CA VAL A 32 35.28 11.17 -1.20
C VAL A 32 34.41 12.40 -1.05
N LEU A 33 34.97 13.46 -0.49
CA LEU A 33 34.37 14.79 -0.39
C LEU A 33 35.20 15.76 -1.23
N ILE A 34 34.56 16.37 -2.23
CA ILE A 34 35.13 17.44 -3.05
C ILE A 34 34.40 18.74 -2.69
N ALA A 35 35.08 19.62 -1.96
CA ALA A 35 34.65 21.00 -1.72
C ALA A 35 35.55 21.98 -2.48
N ASP A 36 35.10 23.23 -2.58
CA ASP A 36 35.72 24.25 -3.43
C ASP A 36 37.21 24.51 -3.17
N VAL A 37 37.70 24.31 -1.94
CA VAL A 37 39.12 24.50 -1.56
C VAL A 37 39.65 23.33 -0.75
N PHE A 38 38.85 22.28 -0.56
CA PHE A 38 39.21 21.14 0.30
C PHE A 38 38.76 19.82 -0.30
N VAL A 39 39.70 18.88 -0.47
CA VAL A 39 39.41 17.52 -0.91
C VAL A 39 39.81 16.54 0.18
N LYS A 40 38.91 15.62 0.51
CA LYS A 40 39.10 14.60 1.53
C LYS A 40 38.72 13.24 0.98
N VAL A 41 39.62 12.27 1.14
CA VAL A 41 39.39 10.86 0.79
C VAL A 41 39.60 10.04 2.06
N ASN A 42 38.58 9.26 2.44
CA ASN A 42 38.55 8.48 3.65
C ASN A 42 38.23 7.02 3.31
N ALA A 43 39.15 6.11 3.61
CA ALA A 43 38.94 4.67 3.50
C ALA A 43 39.18 4.04 4.88
N PRO A 44 38.16 4.05 5.76
CA PRO A 44 38.31 3.58 7.13
C PRO A 44 38.54 2.06 7.16
N PRO A 45 39.34 1.55 8.13
CA PRO A 45 40.02 2.28 9.20
C PRO A 45 41.44 2.76 8.82
N GLN A 46 41.92 2.46 7.60
CA GLN A 46 43.34 2.46 7.28
C GLN A 46 43.86 3.77 6.69
N TYR A 47 43.12 4.41 5.76
CA TYR A 47 43.63 5.55 4.99
C TYR A 47 42.80 6.81 5.16
N LEU A 48 43.49 7.95 5.31
CA LEU A 48 42.87 9.27 5.30
C LEU A 48 43.80 10.25 4.54
N LEU A 49 43.27 10.83 3.47
CA LEU A 49 43.88 11.94 2.76
C LEU A 49 43.03 13.20 2.97
N ALA A 50 43.69 14.30 3.31
CA ALA A 50 43.07 15.62 3.44
C ALA A 50 44.00 16.62 2.73
N LEU A 51 43.47 17.30 1.72
CA LEU A 51 44.18 18.22 0.84
C LEU A 51 43.50 19.58 0.88
N ASP A 52 44.15 20.56 1.50
CA ASP A 52 43.72 21.96 1.50
C ASP A 52 44.32 22.63 0.25
N LEU A 53 43.52 22.75 -0.81
CA LEU A 53 43.94 23.13 -2.16
C LEU A 53 44.51 24.55 -2.20
N LEU A 54 45.43 24.80 -3.14
CA LEU A 54 46.01 26.12 -3.34
C LEU A 54 44.95 27.12 -3.81
N HIS A 55 44.23 26.79 -4.88
CA HIS A 55 43.17 27.62 -5.48
C HIS A 55 41.80 26.92 -5.44
N ALA A 56 40.75 27.68 -5.78
CA ALA A 56 39.39 27.19 -5.79
C ALA A 56 39.09 26.30 -7.03
N ILE A 57 38.18 25.35 -6.84
CA ILE A 57 37.67 24.42 -7.87
C ILE A 57 36.14 24.47 -7.94
N ASP A 58 35.60 24.12 -9.11
CA ASP A 58 34.16 23.93 -9.31
C ASP A 58 33.79 22.50 -8.89
N SER A 59 33.22 22.35 -7.69
CA SER A 59 32.76 21.07 -7.16
C SER A 59 31.71 20.40 -8.04
N SER A 60 30.89 21.17 -8.75
CA SER A 60 29.79 20.70 -9.62
C SER A 60 30.28 20.03 -10.90
N LYS A 61 31.43 20.44 -11.43
CA LYS A 61 32.05 19.87 -12.65
C LYS A 61 33.16 18.88 -12.35
N SER A 62 33.62 18.83 -11.11
CA SER A 62 34.61 17.87 -10.65
C SER A 62 34.02 16.46 -10.60
N SER A 63 34.80 15.45 -10.98
CA SER A 63 34.35 14.06 -11.12
C SER A 63 35.37 13.08 -10.57
N GLN A 64 34.94 11.86 -10.27
CA GLN A 64 35.80 10.82 -9.73
C GLN A 64 35.43 9.46 -10.32
N TYR A 65 36.42 8.59 -10.49
CA TYR A 65 36.22 7.21 -10.91
C TYR A 65 37.27 6.29 -10.26
N PHE A 66 36.96 5.00 -10.22
CA PHE A 66 37.83 3.98 -9.61
C PHE A 66 38.32 2.99 -10.67
N THR A 67 39.59 2.63 -10.59
CA THR A 67 40.24 1.60 -11.41
C THR A 67 40.73 0.47 -10.51
N ASN A 68 40.46 -0.77 -10.89
CA ASN A 68 40.92 -1.94 -10.12
C ASN A 68 42.43 -2.15 -10.29
N ALA A 69 43.11 -2.48 -9.19
CA ALA A 69 44.52 -2.89 -9.17
C ALA A 69 44.68 -4.24 -8.44
N GLN A 70 45.78 -4.94 -8.66
CA GLN A 70 46.00 -6.29 -8.11
C GLN A 70 45.92 -6.35 -6.57
N ASP A 71 46.37 -5.28 -5.88
CA ASP A 71 46.36 -5.15 -4.40
C ASP A 71 45.28 -4.19 -3.86
N GLY A 72 44.32 -3.72 -4.67
CA GLY A 72 43.32 -2.75 -4.19
C GLY A 72 42.70 -1.89 -5.29
N VAL A 73 42.50 -0.60 -4.98
CA VAL A 73 41.77 0.33 -5.86
C VAL A 73 42.57 1.62 -6.05
N ILE A 74 42.60 2.09 -7.30
CA ILE A 74 43.13 3.42 -7.65
C ILE A 74 41.93 4.36 -7.82
N LEU A 75 41.88 5.41 -7.00
CA LEU A 75 40.92 6.49 -7.13
C LEU A 75 41.52 7.59 -8.02
N HIS A 76 40.84 7.88 -9.13
CA HIS A 76 41.14 9.01 -9.99
C HIS A 76 40.14 10.13 -9.68
N VAL A 77 40.65 11.31 -9.32
CA VAL A 77 39.84 12.50 -9.04
C VAL A 77 40.21 13.60 -10.04
N LYS A 78 39.23 14.02 -10.84
CA LYS A 78 39.34 15.14 -11.79
C LYS A 78 38.70 16.37 -11.15
N LEU A 79 39.51 17.33 -10.75
CA LEU A 79 39.08 18.58 -10.14
C LEU A 79 39.09 19.71 -11.20
N HIS A 80 37.94 20.32 -11.46
CA HIS A 80 37.86 21.41 -12.46
C HIS A 80 38.24 22.75 -11.82
N LYS A 81 39.18 23.49 -12.40
CA LYS A 81 39.66 24.77 -11.86
C LYS A 81 38.56 25.82 -11.94
N ALA A 82 38.36 26.61 -10.87
CA ALA A 82 37.42 27.73 -10.92
C ALA A 82 37.92 28.87 -11.84
N GLU A 83 39.24 29.02 -11.95
CA GLU A 83 39.92 29.94 -12.86
C GLU A 83 40.66 29.12 -13.94
N VAL A 84 40.04 29.02 -15.13
CA VAL A 84 40.60 28.29 -16.27
C VAL A 84 41.87 28.98 -16.78
N GLY A 85 42.90 28.18 -17.09
CA GLY A 85 44.22 28.64 -17.55
C GLY A 85 45.22 28.93 -16.44
N ARG A 86 44.81 28.95 -15.17
CA ARG A 86 45.73 29.19 -14.04
C ARG A 86 46.61 27.96 -13.77
N VAL A 87 47.93 28.14 -13.86
CA VAL A 87 48.91 27.13 -13.45
C VAL A 87 49.03 27.13 -11.92
N TRP A 88 49.04 25.95 -11.30
CA TRP A 88 49.18 25.78 -9.85
C TRP A 88 50.64 25.39 -9.54
N ASP A 89 51.36 26.23 -8.79
CA ASP A 89 52.75 25.95 -8.39
C ASP A 89 52.87 24.81 -7.36
N ALA A 90 51.78 24.53 -6.64
CA ALA A 90 51.64 23.43 -5.71
C ALA A 90 50.16 23.01 -5.62
N LEU A 91 49.91 21.72 -5.36
CA LEU A 91 48.55 21.21 -5.15
C LEU A 91 47.88 21.80 -3.90
N SER A 92 48.63 21.91 -2.80
CA SER A 92 48.12 22.25 -1.47
C SER A 92 48.88 23.41 -0.84
N VAL A 93 48.20 24.22 -0.03
CA VAL A 93 48.81 25.28 0.76
C VAL A 93 49.78 24.71 1.81
N ARG A 94 50.98 25.27 1.89
CA ARG A 94 51.97 24.87 2.90
C ARG A 94 51.52 25.34 4.28
N GLN A 95 51.41 24.41 5.23
CA GLN A 95 51.01 24.71 6.60
C GLN A 95 51.93 25.75 7.29
N SER A 96 53.20 25.80 6.89
CA SER A 96 54.20 26.74 7.40
C SER A 96 54.00 28.18 6.94
N SER A 97 53.27 28.46 5.86
CA SER A 97 53.08 29.83 5.34
C SER A 97 51.77 30.50 5.77
N VAL A 98 50.79 29.74 6.25
CA VAL A 98 49.46 30.25 6.65
C VAL A 98 49.12 30.00 8.13
N GLY A 99 49.79 29.05 8.77
CA GLY A 99 49.55 28.70 10.17
C GLY A 99 48.34 27.78 10.38
N LYS A 100 48.36 27.02 11.48
CA LYS A 100 47.41 25.93 11.74
C LYS A 100 45.95 26.40 11.91
N GLN A 101 45.72 27.54 12.55
CA GLN A 101 44.36 28.03 12.84
C GLN A 101 43.65 28.55 11.59
N ALA A 102 44.30 29.41 10.80
CA ALA A 102 43.70 29.94 9.56
C ALA A 102 43.41 28.82 8.53
N LEU A 103 44.26 27.79 8.47
CA LEU A 103 44.04 26.63 7.60
C LEU A 103 42.84 25.77 8.06
N LEU A 104 42.60 25.66 9.37
CA LEU A 104 41.38 25.03 9.91
C LEU A 104 40.11 25.87 9.65
N GLN A 105 40.18 27.20 9.79
CA GLN A 105 39.06 28.10 9.47
C GLN A 105 38.68 28.01 7.98
N ARG A 106 39.65 28.13 7.07
CA ARG A 106 39.46 28.00 5.62
C ARG A 106 38.79 26.67 5.24
N ARG A 107 39.16 25.58 5.92
CA ARG A 107 38.51 24.27 5.76
C ARG A 107 37.06 24.28 6.27
N GLN A 108 36.80 24.84 7.45
CA GLN A 108 35.46 24.94 8.02
C GLN A 108 34.51 25.75 7.11
N GLU A 109 34.97 26.88 6.58
CA GLU A 109 34.24 27.74 5.64
C GLU A 109 33.99 27.06 4.28
N SER A 110 34.96 26.30 3.77
CA SER A 110 34.82 25.50 2.55
C SER A 110 33.75 24.41 2.72
N MET A 111 33.76 23.70 3.85
CA MET A 111 32.78 22.65 4.14
C MET A 111 31.37 23.21 4.40
N GLN A 112 31.25 24.35 5.08
CA GLN A 112 29.95 25.01 5.26
C GLN A 112 29.34 25.45 3.93
N ARG A 113 30.15 25.97 2.99
CA ARG A 113 29.67 26.34 1.65
C ARG A 113 29.30 25.11 0.81
N ALA A 114 30.06 24.03 0.89
CA ALA A 114 29.70 22.75 0.25
C ALA A 114 28.39 22.17 0.82
N GLU A 115 28.18 22.23 2.13
CA GLU A 115 26.93 21.80 2.77
C GLU A 115 25.74 22.67 2.35
N GLN A 116 25.91 24.00 2.28
CA GLN A 116 24.88 24.92 1.78
C GLN A 116 24.52 24.66 0.31
N GLN A 117 25.52 24.42 -0.54
CA GLN A 117 25.30 24.06 -1.96
C GLN A 117 24.54 22.73 -2.09
N TYR A 118 24.91 21.71 -1.31
CA TYR A 118 24.23 20.41 -1.32
C TYR A 118 22.77 20.53 -0.86
N ARG A 119 22.50 21.28 0.22
CA ARG A 119 21.12 21.56 0.68
C ARG A 119 20.31 22.29 -0.40
N ALA A 120 20.87 23.35 -1.00
CA ALA A 120 20.20 24.07 -2.08
C ALA A 120 19.89 23.20 -3.31
N GLN A 121 20.76 22.23 -3.65
CA GLN A 121 20.48 21.26 -4.71
C GLN A 121 19.38 20.26 -4.35
N LEU A 122 19.29 19.84 -3.08
CA LEU A 122 18.18 19.00 -2.60
C LEU A 122 16.85 19.78 -2.65
N ASP A 123 16.84 21.01 -2.16
CA ASP A 123 15.65 21.89 -2.19
C ASP A 123 15.21 22.20 -3.64
N ALA A 124 16.16 22.42 -4.55
CA ALA A 124 15.90 22.56 -5.99
C ALA A 124 15.27 21.28 -6.60
N ARG A 125 15.73 20.08 -6.21
CA ARG A 125 15.14 18.81 -6.66
C ARG A 125 13.74 18.56 -6.09
N VAL A 126 13.49 18.94 -4.84
CA VAL A 126 12.17 18.84 -4.21
C VAL A 126 11.20 19.80 -4.90
N THR A 127 11.57 21.07 -5.04
CA THR A 127 10.74 22.08 -5.73
C THR A 127 10.50 21.73 -7.20
N GLN A 128 11.48 21.19 -7.93
CA GLN A 128 11.28 20.70 -9.30
C GLN A 128 10.25 19.55 -9.34
N ARG A 129 10.37 18.55 -8.44
CA ARG A 129 9.37 17.46 -8.35
C ARG A 129 7.98 17.98 -8.01
N GLU A 130 7.87 19.01 -7.17
CA GLU A 130 6.58 19.64 -6.85
C GLU A 130 6.00 20.40 -8.04
N THR A 131 6.79 21.15 -8.80
CA THR A 131 6.30 21.86 -9.99
C THR A 131 5.93 20.89 -11.11
N GLU A 132 6.69 19.82 -11.32
CA GLU A 132 6.34 18.73 -12.24
C GLU A 132 5.04 18.03 -11.83
N LYS A 133 4.87 17.70 -10.55
CA LYS A 133 3.60 17.16 -10.01
C LYS A 133 2.42 18.10 -10.23
N ARG A 134 2.58 19.41 -9.96
CA ARG A 134 1.53 20.41 -10.20
C ARG A 134 1.17 20.51 -11.68
N ARG A 135 2.16 20.56 -12.58
CA ARG A 135 1.95 20.59 -14.03
C ARG A 135 1.22 19.34 -14.54
N MET A 136 1.56 18.16 -14.04
CA MET A 136 0.86 16.92 -14.42
C MET A 136 -0.59 16.92 -13.93
N LEU A 137 -0.86 17.40 -12.72
CA LEU A 137 -2.21 17.52 -12.17
C LEU A 137 -3.05 18.55 -12.96
N GLU A 138 -2.48 19.71 -13.29
CA GLU A 138 -3.13 20.74 -14.10
C GLU A 138 -3.48 20.24 -15.52
N ALA A 139 -2.55 19.54 -16.18
CA ALA A 139 -2.83 18.90 -17.47
C ALA A 139 -3.90 17.79 -17.37
N GLN A 140 -3.95 17.04 -16.26
CA GLN A 140 -5.01 16.06 -16.00
C GLN A 140 -6.37 16.76 -15.86
N TRP A 141 -6.45 17.88 -15.13
CA TRP A 141 -7.66 18.70 -15.02
C TRP A 141 -8.10 19.31 -16.36
N GLU A 142 -7.19 19.73 -17.23
CA GLU A 142 -7.54 20.20 -18.58
C GLU A 142 -8.20 19.10 -19.41
N VAL A 143 -7.65 17.88 -19.38
CA VAL A 143 -8.23 16.71 -20.07
C VAL A 143 -9.60 16.36 -19.50
N GLU A 144 -9.75 16.34 -18.17
CA GLU A 144 -11.04 16.04 -17.53
C GLU A 144 -12.08 17.12 -17.84
N LYS A 145 -11.71 18.39 -17.79
CA LYS A 145 -12.58 19.52 -18.13
C LYS A 145 -13.05 19.45 -19.59
N ALA A 146 -12.16 19.07 -20.52
CA ALA A 146 -12.53 18.85 -21.91
C ALA A 146 -13.50 17.67 -22.09
N GLN A 147 -13.31 16.57 -21.34
CA GLN A 147 -14.24 15.43 -21.35
C GLN A 147 -15.61 15.80 -20.77
N ARG A 148 -15.66 16.51 -19.63
CA ARG A 148 -16.90 17.01 -19.04
C ARG A 148 -17.66 17.93 -20.02
N ALA A 149 -16.96 18.87 -20.67
CA ALA A 149 -17.57 19.73 -21.69
C ALA A 149 -18.15 18.95 -22.89
N GLN A 150 -17.49 17.87 -23.34
CA GLN A 150 -18.03 17.01 -24.39
C GLN A 150 -19.28 16.24 -23.93
N ILE A 151 -19.32 15.79 -22.68
CA ILE A 151 -20.50 15.13 -22.09
C ILE A 151 -21.66 16.13 -21.98
N GLU A 152 -21.42 17.32 -21.42
CA GLU A 152 -22.41 18.40 -21.32
C GLU A 152 -22.96 18.81 -22.69
N GLN A 153 -22.10 18.90 -23.71
CA GLN A 153 -22.53 19.22 -25.07
C GLN A 153 -23.42 18.12 -25.69
N ARG A 154 -23.12 16.83 -25.42
CA ARG A 154 -23.97 15.70 -25.87
C ARG A 154 -25.31 15.66 -25.14
N VAL A 155 -25.30 15.76 -23.81
CA VAL A 155 -26.51 15.80 -22.98
C VAL A 155 -27.39 16.99 -23.40
N LYS A 156 -26.80 18.15 -23.68
CA LYS A 156 -27.55 19.29 -24.21
C LYS A 156 -28.12 19.01 -25.60
N ALA A 157 -27.34 18.44 -26.53
CA ALA A 157 -27.84 18.13 -27.87
C ALA A 157 -28.98 17.09 -27.86
N GLU A 158 -28.89 16.06 -27.02
CA GLU A 158 -29.97 15.07 -26.82
C GLU A 158 -31.20 15.71 -26.17
N LYS A 159 -31.01 16.59 -25.19
CA LYS A 159 -32.09 17.34 -24.56
C LYS A 159 -32.79 18.27 -25.57
N ASP A 160 -32.03 19.11 -26.27
CA ASP A 160 -32.55 20.05 -27.26
C ASP A 160 -33.31 19.30 -28.38
N ALA A 161 -32.81 18.13 -28.81
CA ALA A 161 -33.50 17.26 -29.77
C ALA A 161 -34.83 16.73 -29.21
N ALA A 162 -34.86 16.20 -27.98
CA ALA A 162 -36.08 15.72 -27.34
C ALA A 162 -37.11 16.84 -27.10
N GLU A 163 -36.67 18.06 -26.76
CA GLU A 163 -37.55 19.24 -26.69
C GLU A 163 -38.15 19.56 -28.07
N THR A 164 -37.38 19.52 -29.16
CA THR A 164 -37.92 19.73 -30.53
C THR A 164 -38.89 18.63 -30.99
N GLU A 165 -38.67 17.37 -30.62
CA GLU A 165 -39.60 16.26 -30.91
C GLU A 165 -40.93 16.46 -30.18
N LEU A 166 -40.88 16.90 -28.92
CA LEU A 166 -42.06 17.17 -28.10
C LEU A 166 -42.88 18.36 -28.64
N TYR A 167 -42.23 19.46 -29.06
CA TYR A 167 -42.92 20.58 -29.71
C TYR A 167 -43.54 20.19 -31.06
N ALA A 168 -42.83 19.42 -31.89
CA ALA A 168 -43.38 18.93 -33.16
C ALA A 168 -44.59 18.01 -32.97
N TRP A 169 -44.60 17.23 -31.88
CA TRP A 169 -45.76 16.43 -31.48
C TRP A 169 -46.94 17.32 -31.01
N GLU A 170 -46.69 18.38 -30.24
CA GLU A 170 -47.72 19.33 -29.79
C GLU A 170 -48.38 20.09 -30.97
N ASP A 171 -47.59 20.54 -31.95
CA ASP A 171 -48.09 21.17 -33.18
C ASP A 171 -48.99 20.22 -33.99
N SER A 172 -48.68 18.92 -34.00
CA SER A 172 -49.48 17.90 -34.69
C SER A 172 -50.89 17.73 -34.11
N TYR A 173 -51.07 18.03 -32.83
CA TYR A 173 -52.38 18.04 -32.15
C TYR A 173 -53.15 19.35 -32.35
N THR A 174 -52.45 20.44 -32.68
CA THR A 174 -52.99 21.82 -32.64
C THR A 174 -53.47 22.32 -34.01
N THR A 175 -53.44 21.48 -35.05
CA THR A 175 -53.88 21.83 -36.41
C THR A 175 -55.30 21.31 -36.72
N PRO A 176 -56.37 22.13 -36.60
CA PRO A 176 -57.72 21.70 -36.94
C PRO A 176 -57.95 21.77 -38.45
N ALA A 177 -57.87 20.62 -39.12
CA ALA A 177 -58.31 20.49 -40.51
C ALA A 177 -59.84 20.65 -40.59
N ALA A 178 -60.29 21.81 -41.06
CA ALA A 178 -61.68 22.01 -41.43
C ALA A 178 -61.96 21.33 -42.78
N ASP A 179 -62.86 20.34 -42.83
CA ASP A 179 -63.90 20.37 -43.88
C ASP A 179 -65.16 19.50 -43.63
N THR A 180 -66.28 20.19 -43.82
CA THR A 180 -67.66 19.82 -44.19
C THR A 180 -68.19 18.35 -44.23
N ALA A 181 -69.17 18.12 -43.34
CA ALA A 181 -70.55 17.61 -43.59
C ALA A 181 -70.86 16.17 -44.10
N SER A 182 -71.51 15.36 -43.24
CA SER A 182 -72.87 14.80 -43.53
C SER A 182 -73.57 14.11 -42.33
N ALA A 183 -74.91 14.21 -42.31
CA ALA A 183 -75.94 13.52 -41.49
C ALA A 183 -75.79 11.97 -41.41
N SER A 184 -76.37 11.19 -40.48
CA SER A 184 -77.26 11.31 -39.29
C SER A 184 -77.34 9.89 -38.60
N PRO A 185 -78.27 9.54 -37.68
CA PRO A 185 -78.35 9.95 -36.27
C PRO A 185 -78.35 8.79 -35.22
N LEU A 186 -78.26 9.19 -33.95
CA LEU A 186 -78.60 8.54 -32.66
C LEU A 186 -79.58 7.32 -32.65
N PRO A 187 -79.49 6.42 -31.63
CA PRO A 187 -80.17 6.70 -30.35
C PRO A 187 -79.29 6.61 -29.09
N LEU A 188 -79.68 7.40 -28.10
CA LEU A 188 -79.19 7.39 -26.71
C LEU A 188 -79.81 6.23 -25.92
N ASP A 189 -79.09 5.70 -24.94
CA ASP A 189 -79.74 5.35 -23.66
C ASP A 189 -78.80 5.70 -22.48
N ASN A 190 -79.38 6.02 -21.33
CA ASN A 190 -78.74 6.87 -20.33
C ASN A 190 -79.06 6.45 -18.89
N THR A 191 -78.09 5.89 -18.16
CA THR A 191 -78.28 5.58 -16.73
C THR A 191 -77.02 5.71 -15.86
N LYS A 192 -76.86 6.92 -15.32
CA LYS A 192 -76.52 7.26 -13.92
C LYS A 192 -75.19 6.83 -13.23
N LEU A 193 -74.56 7.89 -12.71
CA LEU A 193 -73.89 8.04 -11.40
C LEU A 193 -72.42 7.63 -11.20
N ALA A 194 -71.54 8.58 -11.52
CA ALA A 194 -70.67 9.28 -10.56
C ALA A 194 -70.04 8.53 -9.37
N SER A 195 -68.70 8.45 -9.38
CA SER A 195 -67.84 8.92 -8.27
C SER A 195 -66.39 9.11 -8.76
N PRO A 196 -65.56 9.97 -8.12
CA PRO A 196 -64.21 10.30 -8.59
C PRO A 196 -63.11 9.39 -7.99
N LEU A 197 -61.96 9.39 -8.68
CA LEU A 197 -60.61 9.03 -8.17
C LEU A 197 -60.20 9.94 -6.97
N PRO A 198 -59.07 9.71 -6.25
CA PRO A 198 -57.97 8.75 -6.49
C PRO A 198 -57.46 7.96 -5.24
N HIS A 199 -56.63 6.92 -5.44
CA HIS A 199 -55.25 6.82 -4.91
C HIS A 199 -54.56 5.48 -5.21
N SER A 200 -53.25 5.47 -5.00
CA SER A 200 -52.25 4.41 -5.23
C SER A 200 -52.49 3.10 -4.48
N ALA A 201 -52.11 1.97 -5.10
CA ALA A 201 -51.20 0.97 -4.54
C ALA A 201 -50.77 -0.08 -5.59
N ASP A 202 -49.49 -0.48 -5.51
CA ASP A 202 -48.91 -1.82 -5.67
C ASP A 202 -49.56 -2.88 -6.59
N ILE A 203 -48.74 -3.47 -7.48
CA ILE A 203 -48.67 -4.94 -7.64
C ILE A 203 -47.20 -5.36 -7.82
N ALA A 204 -46.69 -6.16 -6.90
CA ALA A 204 -45.60 -7.10 -7.14
C ALA A 204 -46.20 -8.51 -7.31
N ALA A 205 -45.60 -9.35 -8.17
CA ALA A 205 -45.47 -10.82 -8.03
C ALA A 205 -45.31 -11.56 -9.38
N VAL A 206 -44.09 -12.05 -9.63
CA VAL A 206 -43.73 -13.46 -9.88
C VAL A 206 -44.75 -14.40 -10.56
N ALA A 207 -44.33 -15.02 -11.68
CA ALA A 207 -44.50 -16.47 -11.90
C ALA A 207 -43.48 -17.02 -12.93
N THR A 208 -42.91 -18.18 -12.63
CA THR A 208 -41.94 -18.93 -13.46
C THR A 208 -42.61 -20.01 -14.30
N ALA A 209 -42.03 -20.34 -15.47
CA ALA A 209 -42.20 -21.65 -16.13
C ALA A 209 -41.06 -21.91 -17.13
N ALA A 210 -40.71 -23.18 -17.34
CA ALA A 210 -39.62 -23.62 -18.21
C ALA A 210 -40.12 -24.44 -19.41
N ALA A 211 -39.33 -24.52 -20.50
CA ALA A 211 -38.91 -25.76 -21.18
C ALA A 211 -38.58 -25.64 -22.70
N ALA A 212 -37.60 -26.45 -23.13
CA ALA A 212 -37.51 -27.17 -24.41
C ALA A 212 -37.17 -26.47 -25.76
N ALA A 213 -35.89 -26.65 -26.16
CA ALA A 213 -35.44 -27.46 -27.32
C ALA A 213 -35.29 -26.89 -28.77
N SER A 214 -34.13 -27.28 -29.35
CA SER A 214 -33.80 -27.54 -30.77
C SER A 214 -33.25 -26.42 -31.69
N SER A 215 -32.46 -26.84 -32.69
CA SER A 215 -31.62 -26.08 -33.65
C SER A 215 -31.57 -26.88 -34.99
N PRO A 216 -30.79 -26.57 -36.06
CA PRO A 216 -30.20 -25.30 -36.58
C PRO A 216 -30.24 -25.10 -38.15
N LEU A 217 -29.99 -23.86 -38.64
CA LEU A 217 -29.26 -23.46 -39.91
C LEU A 217 -29.76 -23.90 -41.34
N PRO A 218 -29.26 -23.35 -42.49
CA PRO A 218 -28.72 -21.99 -42.83
C PRO A 218 -29.15 -21.40 -44.23
N ALA A 219 -28.64 -20.18 -44.56
CA ALA A 219 -28.19 -19.66 -45.89
C ALA A 219 -28.90 -18.43 -46.55
N THR A 220 -28.07 -17.56 -47.15
CA THR A 220 -28.30 -16.29 -47.91
C THR A 220 -27.88 -16.46 -49.41
N PRO A 221 -27.84 -15.46 -50.35
CA PRO A 221 -28.13 -14.00 -50.31
C PRO A 221 -28.95 -13.40 -51.51
N GLU A 222 -29.06 -12.04 -51.54
CA GLU A 222 -28.87 -11.14 -52.72
C GLU A 222 -30.04 -10.30 -53.36
N ALA A 223 -29.77 -8.98 -53.49
CA ALA A 223 -30.27 -7.93 -54.40
C ALA A 223 -31.75 -7.41 -54.42
N ALA A 224 -31.91 -6.17 -54.91
CA ALA A 224 -33.12 -5.32 -54.99
C ALA A 224 -33.11 -4.50 -56.31
N PRO A 225 -34.02 -3.53 -56.63
CA PRO A 225 -35.35 -3.15 -56.09
C PRO A 225 -36.41 -3.33 -57.24
N PRO A 226 -37.29 -2.40 -57.71
CA PRO A 226 -37.96 -1.18 -57.17
C PRO A 226 -39.49 -1.04 -57.50
N VAL A 227 -40.04 0.17 -57.22
CA VAL A 227 -41.28 0.84 -57.74
C VAL A 227 -42.61 0.63 -56.97
N ALA A 228 -43.21 1.77 -56.59
CA ALA A 228 -44.52 1.94 -55.89
C ALA A 228 -45.64 2.27 -56.91
N PRO A 229 -46.85 2.81 -56.56
CA PRO A 229 -47.53 2.96 -55.26
C PRO A 229 -49.01 2.47 -55.26
N VAL A 230 -49.66 2.33 -54.09
CA VAL A 230 -51.09 2.74 -53.86
C VAL A 230 -51.51 2.73 -52.38
N SER A 231 -51.91 3.91 -51.91
CA SER A 231 -53.11 4.26 -51.13
C SER A 231 -53.70 3.40 -49.99
N SER A 232 -53.81 4.07 -48.83
CA SER A 232 -54.97 4.13 -47.90
C SER A 232 -55.49 2.87 -47.19
N SER A 233 -55.27 2.79 -45.87
CA SER A 233 -56.18 3.42 -44.89
C SER A 233 -55.65 3.27 -43.46
N SER A 234 -55.54 4.37 -42.72
CA SER A 234 -55.01 4.40 -41.35
C SER A 234 -56.14 4.58 -40.34
N VAL A 235 -56.42 3.54 -39.53
CA VAL A 235 -57.07 3.72 -38.23
C VAL A 235 -55.97 3.85 -37.19
N ALA A 236 -55.85 5.02 -36.56
CA ALA A 236 -54.81 5.29 -35.59
C ALA A 236 -55.10 4.60 -34.25
N THR A 237 -54.45 3.46 -34.01
CA THR A 237 -54.26 2.94 -32.65
C THR A 237 -53.18 3.76 -31.93
N PRO A 238 -53.28 3.99 -30.60
CA PRO A 238 -52.21 4.64 -29.85
C PRO A 238 -50.91 3.82 -29.97
N PRO A 239 -49.72 4.46 -29.88
CA PRO A 239 -48.45 3.75 -29.96
C PRO A 239 -48.38 2.71 -28.84
N ALA A 240 -48.03 1.48 -29.21
CA ALA A 240 -47.94 0.38 -28.25
C ALA A 240 -46.90 0.70 -27.16
N ILE A 241 -47.28 0.47 -25.90
CA ILE A 241 -46.33 0.44 -24.78
C ILE A 241 -45.23 -0.55 -25.15
N ARG A 242 -43.95 -0.15 -24.97
CA ARG A 242 -42.77 -0.93 -25.37
C ARG A 242 -42.94 -2.39 -24.96
N GLN A 243 -42.96 -3.28 -25.95
CA GLN A 243 -42.97 -4.72 -25.69
C GLN A 243 -41.73 -5.08 -24.87
N ALA A 244 -41.91 -5.92 -23.85
CA ALA A 244 -40.82 -6.40 -23.00
C ALA A 244 -39.97 -7.51 -23.66
N ASP A 245 -40.10 -7.67 -24.98
CA ASP A 245 -39.26 -8.57 -25.76
C ASP A 245 -37.85 -7.99 -25.83
N THR A 246 -36.93 -8.64 -25.12
CA THR A 246 -35.50 -8.32 -25.17
C THR A 246 -34.99 -8.66 -26.57
N VAL A 247 -34.91 -7.65 -27.44
CA VAL A 247 -34.22 -7.78 -28.72
C VAL A 247 -32.75 -8.01 -28.42
N ASN A 248 -32.31 -9.26 -28.58
CA ASN A 248 -30.89 -9.62 -28.54
C ASN A 248 -30.18 -8.99 -29.74
N VAL A 249 -29.79 -7.72 -29.60
CA VAL A 249 -28.86 -7.07 -30.51
C VAL A 249 -27.50 -7.72 -30.32
N THR A 250 -27.18 -8.69 -31.18
CA THR A 250 -25.83 -9.26 -31.27
C THR A 250 -24.89 -8.19 -31.80
N ILE A 251 -24.26 -7.45 -30.88
CA ILE A 251 -23.20 -6.50 -31.20
C ILE A 251 -21.94 -7.32 -31.50
N ASP A 252 -21.73 -7.60 -32.78
CA ASP A 252 -20.46 -8.15 -33.26
C ASP A 252 -19.37 -7.07 -33.14
N PHE A 253 -18.70 -7.04 -31.99
CA PHE A 253 -17.55 -6.17 -31.77
C PHE A 253 -16.45 -6.48 -32.78
N THR A 254 -15.90 -5.43 -33.41
CA THR A 254 -14.79 -5.56 -34.35
C THR A 254 -13.61 -6.31 -33.69
N PRO A 255 -13.12 -7.42 -34.30
CA PRO A 255 -12.09 -8.25 -33.68
C PRO A 255 -10.80 -7.43 -33.52
N LYS A 256 -10.33 -7.33 -32.27
CA LYS A 256 -9.16 -6.54 -31.90
C LYS A 256 -7.89 -7.17 -32.48
N THR A 257 -7.38 -6.61 -33.58
CA THR A 257 -6.13 -7.04 -34.24
C THR A 257 -4.87 -6.67 -33.46
N PHE A 258 -4.99 -5.82 -32.43
CA PHE A 258 -3.89 -5.44 -31.54
C PHE A 258 -4.33 -5.43 -30.08
N ALA A 259 -3.50 -5.99 -29.20
CA ALA A 259 -3.65 -5.92 -27.75
C ALA A 259 -3.30 -4.51 -27.25
N MET A 260 -4.26 -3.60 -27.34
CA MET A 260 -4.19 -2.30 -26.67
C MET A 260 -4.16 -2.50 -25.14
N PRO A 261 -3.28 -1.83 -24.39
CA PRO A 261 -3.33 -1.83 -22.93
C PRO A 261 -4.72 -1.44 -22.42
N THR A 262 -5.29 -2.27 -21.56
CA THR A 262 -6.62 -2.04 -20.98
C THR A 262 -6.63 -0.73 -20.21
N ARG A 263 -7.65 0.11 -20.41
CA ARG A 263 -7.79 1.38 -19.69
C ARG A 263 -8.13 1.16 -18.21
N SER A 264 -7.13 1.01 -17.37
CA SER A 264 -7.28 1.03 -15.91
C SER A 264 -7.10 2.46 -15.35
N HIS A 265 -7.90 3.40 -15.87
CA HIS A 265 -7.81 4.83 -15.49
C HIS A 265 -8.25 5.14 -14.04
N GLY A 266 -8.68 4.14 -13.27
CA GLY A 266 -8.90 4.25 -11.81
C GLY A 266 -7.70 3.82 -10.94
N ASP A 267 -6.68 3.18 -11.53
CA ASP A 267 -5.60 2.54 -10.75
C ASP A 267 -4.58 3.55 -10.21
N GLU A 268 -4.29 4.63 -10.96
CA GLU A 268 -3.35 5.70 -10.55
C GLU A 268 -3.76 6.39 -9.24
N GLU A 269 -5.06 6.56 -9.02
CA GLU A 269 -5.59 7.23 -7.82
C GLU A 269 -5.62 6.27 -6.62
N TYR A 270 -5.91 4.99 -6.88
CA TYR A 270 -5.81 3.90 -5.92
C TYR A 270 -4.38 3.74 -5.37
N TYR A 271 -3.36 3.69 -6.26
CA TYR A 271 -1.96 3.58 -5.84
C TYR A 271 -1.37 4.87 -5.25
N ARG A 272 -2.01 6.03 -5.43
CA ARG A 272 -1.61 7.29 -4.75
C ARG A 272 -1.81 7.25 -3.24
N GLN A 273 -2.75 6.44 -2.75
CA GLN A 273 -3.01 6.27 -1.32
C GLN A 273 -2.16 5.16 -0.68
N SER A 274 -1.74 4.17 -1.48
CA SER A 274 -0.84 3.11 -1.01
C SER A 274 0.57 3.64 -0.75
N ARG A 275 1.22 3.11 0.30
CA ARG A 275 2.66 3.33 0.54
C ARG A 275 3.54 2.58 -0.46
N TYR A 276 2.96 1.70 -1.24
CA TYR A 276 3.68 0.88 -2.19
C TYR A 276 3.56 1.41 -3.63
N LYS A 277 4.66 1.30 -4.36
CA LYS A 277 4.87 1.82 -5.72
C LYS A 277 5.42 0.65 -6.55
N PRO A 278 4.64 0.04 -7.44
CA PRO A 278 5.03 -1.18 -8.13
C PRO A 278 6.18 -0.94 -9.13
N VAL A 279 7.08 -1.91 -9.25
CA VAL A 279 8.23 -1.86 -10.17
C VAL A 279 7.93 -2.57 -11.50
N SER A 280 6.99 -3.52 -11.51
CA SER A 280 6.51 -4.23 -12.70
C SER A 280 5.01 -4.52 -12.59
N ILE A 281 4.40 -4.99 -13.69
CA ILE A 281 2.98 -5.37 -13.74
C ILE A 281 2.70 -6.54 -12.78
N GLU A 282 3.58 -7.53 -12.72
CA GLU A 282 3.47 -8.72 -11.85
C GLU A 282 3.64 -8.37 -10.36
N ASP A 283 4.26 -7.23 -10.06
CA ASP A 283 4.40 -6.71 -8.70
C ASP A 283 3.24 -5.78 -8.30
N THR A 284 2.22 -5.58 -9.15
CA THR A 284 1.02 -4.82 -8.77
C THR A 284 0.11 -5.63 -7.83
N PRO A 285 -0.49 -5.01 -6.80
CA PRO A 285 -1.53 -5.66 -5.98
C PRO A 285 -2.68 -6.23 -6.83
N MET A 286 -3.08 -5.52 -7.89
CA MET A 286 -4.16 -5.95 -8.78
C MET A 286 -3.84 -7.27 -9.52
N PHE A 287 -2.60 -7.50 -9.96
CA PHE A 287 -2.18 -8.77 -10.58
C PHE A 287 -2.39 -9.95 -9.61
N TRP A 288 -2.01 -9.79 -8.35
CA TRP A 288 -2.20 -10.80 -7.31
C TRP A 288 -3.67 -11.02 -6.96
N LYS A 289 -4.47 -9.96 -6.95
CA LYS A 289 -5.94 -10.04 -6.82
C LYS A 289 -6.58 -10.80 -7.97
N GLU A 290 -6.23 -10.52 -9.23
CA GLU A 290 -6.75 -11.28 -10.39
C GLU A 290 -6.31 -12.75 -10.40
N ARG A 291 -5.09 -13.05 -9.94
CA ARG A 291 -4.62 -14.42 -9.75
C ARG A 291 -5.45 -15.13 -8.67
N ALA A 292 -5.72 -14.45 -7.56
CA ALA A 292 -6.53 -14.97 -6.46
C ALA A 292 -7.99 -15.17 -6.86
N ASP A 293 -8.62 -14.23 -7.58
CA ASP A 293 -9.98 -14.35 -8.11
C ASP A 293 -10.11 -15.60 -9.02
N LYS A 294 -9.10 -15.89 -9.86
CA LYS A 294 -9.04 -17.11 -10.68
C LYS A 294 -8.95 -18.39 -9.82
N CYS A 295 -8.06 -18.43 -8.84
CA CYS A 295 -7.95 -19.56 -7.90
C CYS A 295 -9.23 -19.77 -7.07
N TYR A 296 -9.92 -18.69 -6.70
CA TYR A 296 -11.20 -18.73 -6.00
C TYR A 296 -12.29 -19.34 -6.88
N GLY A 297 -12.36 -18.94 -8.16
CA GLY A 297 -13.26 -19.53 -9.15
C GLY A 297 -13.03 -21.03 -9.39
N THR A 298 -11.78 -21.50 -9.28
CA THR A 298 -11.43 -22.93 -9.32
C THR A 298 -11.54 -23.65 -7.97
N GLN A 299 -12.12 -23.01 -6.94
CA GLN A 299 -12.30 -23.54 -5.58
C GLN A 299 -10.98 -23.90 -4.85
N GLN A 300 -9.84 -23.37 -5.31
CA GLN A 300 -8.53 -23.57 -4.71
C GLN A 300 -8.32 -22.59 -3.54
N TRP A 301 -9.08 -22.75 -2.45
CA TRP A 301 -9.18 -21.78 -1.35
C TRP A 301 -7.83 -21.41 -0.73
N LYS A 302 -6.94 -22.39 -0.49
CA LYS A 302 -5.58 -22.17 0.07
C LYS A 302 -4.72 -21.31 -0.88
N ALA A 303 -4.71 -21.64 -2.17
CA ALA A 303 -3.97 -20.88 -3.18
C ALA A 303 -4.54 -19.45 -3.37
N ALA A 304 -5.86 -19.30 -3.34
CA ALA A 304 -6.52 -18.00 -3.38
C ALA A 304 -6.17 -17.14 -2.15
N ALA A 305 -6.22 -17.71 -0.94
CA ALA A 305 -5.85 -17.01 0.29
C ALA A 305 -4.37 -16.56 0.29
N ASN A 306 -3.47 -17.39 -0.25
CA ASN A 306 -2.06 -17.04 -0.44
C ASN A 306 -1.90 -15.88 -1.43
N ALA A 307 -2.56 -15.94 -2.60
CA ALA A 307 -2.49 -14.89 -3.61
C ALA A 307 -3.12 -13.55 -3.13
N TYR A 308 -4.25 -13.58 -2.40
CA TYR A 308 -4.76 -12.36 -1.73
C TYR A 308 -3.78 -11.83 -0.68
N SER A 309 -3.08 -12.71 0.05
CA SER A 309 -2.06 -12.30 1.01
C SER A 309 -0.86 -11.62 0.34
N GLU A 310 -0.43 -12.08 -0.84
CA GLU A 310 0.58 -11.40 -1.65
C GLU A 310 0.13 -10.03 -2.16
N SER A 311 -1.15 -9.86 -2.47
CA SER A 311 -1.74 -8.56 -2.78
C SER A 311 -1.70 -7.62 -1.55
N ILE A 312 -2.10 -8.12 -0.38
CA ILE A 312 -2.15 -7.35 0.89
C ILE A 312 -0.75 -6.99 1.40
N LYS A 313 0.27 -7.84 1.18
CA LYS A 313 1.67 -7.53 1.52
C LYS A 313 2.18 -6.30 0.78
N ARG A 314 1.80 -6.16 -0.49
CA ARG A 314 2.13 -5.01 -1.34
C ARG A 314 1.31 -3.80 -0.92
N ASP A 315 -0.01 -3.95 -0.89
CA ASP A 315 -0.91 -2.89 -0.47
C ASP A 315 -1.82 -3.31 0.69
N GLY A 316 -1.40 -2.93 1.91
CA GLY A 316 -2.15 -3.18 3.14
C GLY A 316 -3.47 -2.41 3.23
N ALA A 317 -3.71 -1.44 2.34
CA ALA A 317 -4.99 -0.72 2.24
C ALA A 317 -6.04 -1.43 1.36
N PHE A 318 -5.72 -2.58 0.75
CA PHE A 318 -6.61 -3.22 -0.23
C PHE A 318 -7.79 -3.97 0.40
N LEU A 319 -8.83 -3.20 0.78
CA LEU A 319 -10.07 -3.68 1.38
C LEU A 319 -10.67 -4.90 0.65
N THR A 320 -10.74 -4.86 -0.69
CA THR A 320 -11.30 -5.97 -1.50
C THR A 320 -10.53 -7.28 -1.30
N CYS A 321 -9.20 -7.24 -1.17
CA CYS A 321 -8.40 -8.44 -0.95
C CYS A 321 -8.55 -8.98 0.47
N VAL A 322 -8.59 -8.11 1.48
CA VAL A 322 -8.85 -8.51 2.89
C VAL A 322 -10.23 -9.18 2.98
N MET A 323 -11.24 -8.58 2.33
CA MET A 323 -12.57 -9.18 2.21
C MET A 323 -12.54 -10.53 1.49
N ASN A 324 -11.96 -10.65 0.30
CA ASN A 324 -12.02 -11.92 -0.42
C ASN A 324 -11.19 -13.01 0.27
N ARG A 325 -10.12 -12.65 1.00
CA ARG A 325 -9.37 -13.58 1.85
C ARG A 325 -10.20 -14.10 3.03
N SER A 326 -11.00 -13.26 3.69
CA SER A 326 -11.91 -13.76 4.76
C SER A 326 -12.98 -14.73 4.24
N ALA A 327 -13.39 -14.58 2.97
CA ALA A 327 -14.24 -15.58 2.31
C ALA A 327 -13.50 -16.92 2.13
N CYS A 328 -12.23 -16.90 1.70
CA CYS A 328 -11.41 -18.11 1.58
C CYS A 328 -11.25 -18.82 2.93
N TYR A 329 -10.96 -18.07 4.00
CA TYR A 329 -10.81 -18.66 5.34
C TYR A 329 -12.10 -19.28 5.88
N LEU A 330 -13.28 -18.70 5.60
CA LEU A 330 -14.55 -19.37 5.90
C LEU A 330 -14.71 -20.71 5.17
N GLN A 331 -14.39 -20.78 3.88
CA GLN A 331 -14.46 -22.03 3.10
C GLN A 331 -13.44 -23.08 3.59
N MET A 332 -12.34 -22.64 4.21
CA MET A 332 -11.32 -23.49 4.85
C MET A 332 -11.64 -23.84 6.32
N ALA A 333 -12.80 -23.44 6.84
CA ALA A 333 -13.19 -23.55 8.25
C ALA A 333 -12.24 -22.86 9.26
N ASP A 334 -11.39 -21.91 8.82
CA ASP A 334 -10.55 -21.11 9.72
C ASP A 334 -11.30 -19.84 10.18
N TYR A 335 -12.20 -20.06 11.13
CA TYR A 335 -13.09 -18.99 11.61
C TYR A 335 -12.32 -17.88 12.32
N LYS A 336 -11.20 -18.19 13.01
CA LYS A 336 -10.38 -17.20 13.71
C LYS A 336 -9.78 -16.18 12.74
N ARG A 337 -9.10 -16.64 11.68
CA ARG A 337 -8.53 -15.73 10.67
C ARG A 337 -9.62 -15.00 9.87
N ALA A 338 -10.77 -15.63 9.63
CA ALA A 338 -11.92 -14.96 9.00
C ALA A 338 -12.49 -13.81 9.87
N ILE A 339 -12.60 -13.99 11.19
CA ILE A 339 -13.06 -12.96 12.14
C ILE A 339 -12.09 -11.77 12.17
N GLU A 340 -10.78 -12.04 12.18
CA GLU A 340 -9.73 -11.02 12.16
C GLU A 340 -9.78 -10.18 10.88
N ASP A 341 -9.79 -10.81 9.70
CA ASP A 341 -9.86 -10.11 8.41
C ASP A 341 -11.17 -9.33 8.25
N CYS A 342 -12.33 -9.87 8.66
CA CYS A 342 -13.58 -9.12 8.64
C CYS A 342 -13.56 -7.91 9.58
N SER A 343 -12.94 -8.04 10.76
CA SER A 343 -12.82 -6.93 11.72
C SER A 343 -11.87 -5.84 11.23
N LEU A 344 -10.78 -6.24 10.57
CA LEU A 344 -9.87 -5.32 9.88
C LEU A 344 -10.60 -4.60 8.74
N ALA A 345 -11.31 -5.32 7.88
CA ALA A 345 -12.06 -4.75 6.76
C ALA A 345 -13.17 -3.78 7.21
N LEU A 346 -13.90 -4.07 8.29
CA LEU A 346 -14.86 -3.13 8.89
C LEU A 346 -14.17 -1.86 9.41
N THR A 347 -12.99 -2.01 10.02
CA THR A 347 -12.18 -0.86 10.49
C THR A 347 -11.68 -0.02 9.31
N MET A 348 -11.26 -0.65 8.22
CA MET A 348 -10.84 0.05 6.99
C MET A 348 -12.03 0.79 6.36
N LEU A 349 -13.19 0.14 6.24
CA LEU A 349 -14.41 0.71 5.68
C LEU A 349 -14.91 1.91 6.50
N ALA A 350 -14.86 1.84 7.84
CA ALA A 350 -15.22 2.95 8.72
C ALA A 350 -14.26 4.15 8.63
N ASN A 351 -13.00 3.92 8.24
CA ASN A 351 -12.00 4.97 7.99
C ASN A 351 -11.98 5.46 6.53
N THR A 352 -12.76 4.83 5.64
CA THR A 352 -12.84 5.23 4.23
C THR A 352 -13.70 6.51 4.11
N PRO A 353 -13.21 7.59 3.48
CA PRO A 353 -13.98 8.83 3.38
C PRO A 353 -15.22 8.62 2.50
N ALA A 354 -16.33 9.26 2.89
CA ALA A 354 -17.64 9.10 2.25
C ALA A 354 -17.69 9.49 0.76
N SER A 355 -16.65 10.15 0.23
CA SER A 355 -16.48 10.46 -1.18
C SER A 355 -16.05 9.26 -2.04
N GLU A 356 -15.44 8.23 -1.45
CA GLU A 356 -14.86 7.08 -2.20
C GLU A 356 -15.84 5.91 -2.37
N VAL A 357 -16.93 5.88 -1.60
CA VAL A 357 -17.87 4.76 -1.58
C VAL A 357 -19.30 5.28 -1.61
N THR A 358 -20.07 4.90 -2.63
CA THR A 358 -21.51 5.22 -2.70
C THR A 358 -22.23 4.63 -1.50
N GLN A 359 -23.30 5.28 -1.03
CA GLN A 359 -24.04 4.84 0.16
C GLN A 359 -24.56 3.39 0.03
N GLU A 360 -25.03 3.02 -1.16
CA GLU A 360 -25.46 1.65 -1.51
C GLU A 360 -24.29 0.65 -1.41
N ARG A 361 -23.12 0.97 -2.00
CA ARG A 361 -21.93 0.12 -1.89
C ARG A 361 -21.47 0.01 -0.44
N TYR A 362 -21.49 1.08 0.34
CA TYR A 362 -21.15 1.06 1.77
C TYR A 362 -22.08 0.11 2.53
N ARG A 363 -23.41 0.21 2.33
CA ARG A 363 -24.38 -0.71 2.92
C ARG A 363 -24.10 -2.16 2.53
N GLY A 364 -23.96 -2.47 1.24
CA GLY A 364 -23.69 -3.83 0.77
C GLY A 364 -22.35 -4.43 1.27
N LEU A 365 -21.32 -3.59 1.47
CA LEU A 365 -20.06 -4.02 2.09
C LEU A 365 -20.23 -4.28 3.59
N MET A 366 -20.94 -3.42 4.32
CA MET A 366 -21.27 -3.61 5.75
C MET A 366 -22.08 -4.90 5.95
N THR A 367 -23.15 -5.12 5.17
CA THR A 367 -23.98 -6.34 5.23
C THR A 367 -23.12 -7.58 5.03
N LYS A 368 -22.31 -7.65 3.96
CA LYS A 368 -21.43 -8.80 3.68
C LYS A 368 -20.40 -9.04 4.78
N LEU A 369 -19.78 -7.98 5.32
CA LEU A 369 -18.76 -8.12 6.35
C LEU A 369 -19.33 -8.57 7.69
N HIS A 370 -20.43 -7.95 8.13
CA HIS A 370 -21.09 -8.35 9.37
C HIS A 370 -21.72 -9.74 9.25
N ALA A 371 -22.39 -10.09 8.14
CA ALA A 371 -22.94 -11.43 7.94
C ALA A 371 -21.83 -12.50 7.95
N ARG A 372 -20.71 -12.25 7.26
CA ARG A 372 -19.57 -13.17 7.23
C ARG A 372 -18.90 -13.33 8.59
N ARG A 373 -18.72 -12.24 9.35
CA ARG A 373 -18.14 -12.30 10.69
C ARG A 373 -19.09 -12.97 11.68
N GLY A 374 -20.38 -12.69 11.58
CA GLY A 374 -21.43 -13.36 12.35
C GLY A 374 -21.47 -14.87 12.12
N ALA A 375 -21.45 -15.30 10.86
CA ALA A 375 -21.33 -16.72 10.49
C ALA A 375 -20.06 -17.36 11.05
N ALA A 376 -18.91 -16.67 10.96
CA ALA A 376 -17.65 -17.17 11.53
C ALA A 376 -17.72 -17.34 13.06
N TYR A 377 -18.32 -16.39 13.78
CA TYR A 377 -18.56 -16.52 15.23
C TYR A 377 -19.51 -17.67 15.56
N CYS A 378 -20.60 -17.83 14.82
CA CYS A 378 -21.56 -18.92 15.04
C CYS A 378 -20.93 -20.29 14.80
N TRP A 379 -20.12 -20.45 13.75
CA TRP A 379 -19.37 -21.67 13.48
C TRP A 379 -18.21 -21.91 14.46
N ALA A 380 -17.72 -20.86 15.13
CA ALA A 380 -16.82 -20.95 16.28
C ALA A 380 -17.54 -21.15 17.65
N ASP A 381 -18.86 -21.44 17.62
CA ASP A 381 -19.76 -21.61 18.78
C ASP A 381 -19.98 -20.36 19.67
N ASP A 382 -19.47 -19.18 19.27
CA ASP A 382 -19.82 -17.89 19.89
C ASP A 382 -21.11 -17.32 19.30
N LEU A 383 -22.23 -17.92 19.68
CA LEU A 383 -23.56 -17.48 19.26
C LEU A 383 -23.90 -16.05 19.73
N LYS A 384 -23.29 -15.55 20.83
CA LYS A 384 -23.53 -14.20 21.36
C LYS A 384 -22.98 -13.14 20.39
N SER A 385 -21.70 -13.23 20.06
CA SER A 385 -21.07 -12.31 19.09
C SER A 385 -21.63 -12.51 17.69
N GLY A 386 -21.93 -13.77 17.34
CA GLY A 386 -22.56 -14.13 16.07
C GLY A 386 -23.90 -13.44 15.82
N ALA A 387 -24.84 -13.53 16.79
CA ALA A 387 -26.13 -12.86 16.70
C ALA A 387 -26.00 -11.33 16.68
N ALA A 388 -25.08 -10.76 17.47
CA ALA A 388 -24.84 -9.31 17.46
C ALA A 388 -24.40 -8.81 16.07
N ASP A 389 -23.48 -9.52 15.40
CA ASP A 389 -23.06 -9.20 14.04
C ASP A 389 -24.16 -9.45 13.00
N LEU A 390 -24.92 -10.55 13.11
CA LEU A 390 -26.04 -10.82 12.20
C LEU A 390 -27.15 -9.75 12.31
N ARG A 391 -27.38 -9.17 13.49
CA ARG A 391 -28.29 -8.00 13.63
C ARG A 391 -27.74 -6.74 12.98
N MET A 392 -26.44 -6.49 13.09
CA MET A 392 -25.79 -5.39 12.36
C MET A 392 -25.91 -5.58 10.85
N ALA A 393 -25.68 -6.80 10.35
CA ALA A 393 -25.89 -7.13 8.94
C ALA A 393 -27.35 -6.90 8.52
N ALA A 394 -28.31 -7.41 9.30
CA ALA A 394 -29.74 -7.25 9.05
C ALA A 394 -30.21 -5.78 9.03
N ALA A 395 -29.54 -4.88 9.76
CA ALA A 395 -29.84 -3.45 9.74
C ALA A 395 -29.35 -2.72 8.47
N TYR A 396 -28.25 -3.21 7.86
CA TYR A 396 -27.70 -2.65 6.62
C TYR A 396 -28.24 -3.30 5.33
N ARG A 397 -28.80 -4.51 5.44
CA ARG A 397 -29.31 -5.33 4.33
C ARG A 397 -30.26 -4.59 3.38
N ASP A 398 -30.32 -5.05 2.14
CA ASP A 398 -31.41 -4.75 1.22
C ASP A 398 -32.58 -5.72 1.45
N PRO A 399 -33.77 -5.25 1.86
CA PRO A 399 -34.95 -6.10 2.07
C PRO A 399 -35.47 -6.85 0.83
N THR A 400 -34.92 -6.59 -0.36
CA THR A 400 -35.32 -7.24 -1.62
C THR A 400 -34.34 -8.32 -2.10
N SER A 401 -33.12 -8.36 -1.56
CA SER A 401 -32.04 -9.24 -2.04
C SER A 401 -31.32 -10.03 -0.95
N ASP A 402 -31.35 -9.60 0.32
CA ASP A 402 -30.52 -10.15 1.40
C ASP A 402 -31.37 -10.92 2.46
N ASP A 403 -32.45 -11.58 2.05
CA ASP A 403 -33.35 -12.31 2.97
C ASP A 403 -32.65 -13.47 3.72
N ASP A 404 -31.62 -14.06 3.14
CA ASP A 404 -30.80 -15.11 3.78
C ASP A 404 -30.26 -14.66 5.15
N VAL A 405 -29.81 -13.40 5.26
CA VAL A 405 -29.28 -12.83 6.52
C VAL A 405 -30.36 -12.76 7.60
N ALA A 406 -31.64 -12.61 7.20
CA ALA A 406 -32.77 -12.63 8.12
C ALA A 406 -33.07 -14.05 8.64
N ALA A 407 -32.98 -15.04 7.73
CA ALA A 407 -33.18 -16.44 8.06
C ALA A 407 -32.07 -16.96 9.00
N ASP A 408 -30.81 -16.65 8.70
CA ASP A 408 -29.65 -16.99 9.53
C ASP A 408 -29.79 -16.39 10.94
N LEU A 409 -30.12 -15.09 11.04
CA LEU A 409 -30.36 -14.45 12.34
C LEU A 409 -31.46 -15.15 13.15
N ALA A 410 -32.60 -15.47 12.51
CA ALA A 410 -33.70 -16.16 13.17
C ALA A 410 -33.32 -17.57 13.65
N MET A 411 -32.49 -18.29 12.88
CA MET A 411 -31.97 -19.61 13.26
C MET A 411 -31.06 -19.51 14.48
N ILE A 412 -30.10 -18.57 14.50
CA ILE A 412 -29.17 -18.38 15.61
C ILE A 412 -29.91 -17.91 16.87
N GLU A 413 -30.88 -16.99 16.75
CA GLU A 413 -31.70 -16.58 17.90
C GLU A 413 -32.54 -17.73 18.48
N ALA A 414 -33.01 -18.67 17.66
CA ALA A 414 -33.70 -19.86 18.14
C ALA A 414 -32.73 -20.79 18.91
N GLN A 415 -31.52 -21.02 18.39
CA GLN A 415 -30.48 -21.80 19.06
C GLN A 415 -30.02 -21.15 20.38
N MET A 416 -29.89 -19.82 20.44
CA MET A 416 -29.58 -19.10 21.68
C MET A 416 -30.67 -19.28 22.74
N LYS A 417 -31.95 -19.24 22.34
CA LYS A 417 -33.10 -19.46 23.24
C LYS A 417 -33.12 -20.91 23.76
N GLU A 418 -32.86 -21.89 22.89
CA GLU A 418 -32.77 -23.31 23.27
C GLU A 418 -31.62 -23.57 24.27
N ARG A 419 -30.45 -22.97 24.03
CA ARG A 419 -29.28 -23.07 24.92
C ARG A 419 -29.35 -22.17 26.16
N GLY A 420 -30.43 -21.41 26.37
CA GLY A 420 -30.61 -20.53 27.52
C GLY A 420 -29.64 -19.34 27.59
N ILE A 421 -29.07 -18.92 26.45
CA ILE A 421 -28.04 -17.89 26.37
C ILE A 421 -28.70 -16.50 26.44
N THR A 422 -28.66 -15.86 27.62
CA THR A 422 -29.14 -14.49 27.80
C THR A 422 -28.09 -13.46 27.37
N GLU A 423 -28.57 -12.37 26.76
CA GLU A 423 -27.74 -11.24 26.27
C GLU A 423 -27.32 -10.27 27.39
N VAL A 424 -27.76 -10.51 28.61
CA VAL A 424 -27.44 -9.69 29.79
C VAL A 424 -26.04 -10.01 30.28
N ASP A 425 -25.04 -9.60 29.50
CA ASP A 425 -23.66 -9.36 29.95
C ASP A 425 -22.88 -8.49 28.96
N ALA A 426 -23.54 -7.48 28.38
CA ALA A 426 -22.87 -6.31 27.81
C ALA A 426 -22.29 -5.39 28.92
N CYS A 427 -21.64 -6.00 29.92
CA CYS A 427 -20.80 -5.26 30.85
C CYS A 427 -19.58 -4.79 30.06
N VAL A 428 -19.61 -3.53 29.61
CA VAL A 428 -18.50 -2.94 28.87
C VAL A 428 -17.26 -3.02 29.76
N ASP A 429 -16.30 -3.84 29.35
CA ASP A 429 -15.09 -4.12 30.12
C ASP A 429 -14.46 -2.81 30.64
N PRO A 430 -14.31 -2.64 31.97
CA PRO A 430 -13.72 -1.44 32.56
C PRO A 430 -12.30 -1.12 32.07
N LEU A 431 -11.57 -2.11 31.53
CA LEU A 431 -10.30 -1.87 30.85
C LEU A 431 -10.52 -1.26 29.45
N SER A 432 -11.49 -1.77 28.69
CA SER A 432 -11.83 -1.28 27.35
C SER A 432 -12.29 0.19 27.37
N THR A 433 -13.10 0.59 28.34
CA THR A 433 -13.50 2.02 28.50
C THR A 433 -12.31 2.92 28.79
N ARG A 434 -11.42 2.53 29.72
CA ARG A 434 -10.19 3.28 30.04
C ARG A 434 -9.21 3.35 28.87
N MET A 435 -9.12 2.28 28.06
CA MET A 435 -8.34 2.27 26.81
C MET A 435 -8.90 3.25 25.77
N GLN A 436 -10.22 3.34 25.64
CA GLN A 436 -10.88 4.32 24.76
C GLN A 436 -10.70 5.76 25.27
N GLU A 437 -10.81 5.98 26.58
CA GLU A 437 -10.56 7.28 27.21
C GLU A 437 -9.13 7.77 26.96
N ALA A 438 -8.13 6.90 27.19
CA ALA A 438 -6.72 7.21 26.94
C ALA A 438 -6.42 7.49 25.46
N ALA A 439 -7.13 6.82 24.54
CA ALA A 439 -7.06 7.12 23.12
C ALA A 439 -7.69 8.48 22.78
N ALA A 440 -8.86 8.80 23.34
CA ALA A 440 -9.50 10.10 23.15
C ALA A 440 -8.62 11.26 23.67
N GLN A 441 -8.02 11.12 24.86
CA GLN A 441 -7.06 12.07 25.41
C GLN A 441 -5.85 12.29 24.47
N TYR A 442 -5.33 11.23 23.84
CA TYR A 442 -4.25 11.32 22.85
C TYR A 442 -4.68 12.09 21.59
N TYR A 443 -5.87 11.81 21.03
CA TYR A 443 -6.37 12.52 19.84
C TYR A 443 -6.74 13.98 20.13
N GLN A 444 -7.11 14.31 21.36
CA GLN A 444 -7.29 15.69 21.84
C GLN A 444 -5.96 16.43 22.08
N GLY A 445 -4.81 15.74 21.97
CA GLY A 445 -3.47 16.30 22.20
C GLY A 445 -3.06 16.40 23.67
N SER A 446 -3.87 15.88 24.61
CA SER A 446 -3.57 15.85 26.05
C SER A 446 -2.63 14.68 26.40
N TYR A 447 -1.39 14.74 25.92
CA TYR A 447 -0.46 13.60 25.98
C TYR A 447 -0.06 13.20 27.41
N GLU A 448 0.07 14.14 28.35
CA GLU A 448 0.38 13.85 29.75
C GLU A 448 -0.77 13.11 30.46
N ALA A 449 -2.02 13.46 30.14
CA ALA A 449 -3.19 12.76 30.65
C ALA A 449 -3.26 11.33 30.08
N ALA A 450 -3.08 11.18 28.77
CA ALA A 450 -3.04 9.88 28.11
C ALA A 450 -1.91 8.99 28.66
N GLU A 451 -0.71 9.54 28.89
CA GLU A 451 0.41 8.87 29.54
C GLU A 451 0.06 8.37 30.94
N ALA A 452 -0.59 9.20 31.77
CA ALA A 452 -1.05 8.80 33.10
C ALA A 452 -2.07 7.67 33.05
N THR A 453 -3.06 7.74 32.15
CA THR A 453 -4.11 6.73 31.98
C THR A 453 -3.53 5.41 31.48
N TYR A 454 -2.68 5.41 30.44
CA TYR A 454 -1.99 4.20 29.97
C TYR A 454 -1.03 3.62 31.02
N SER A 455 -0.32 4.47 31.77
CA SER A 455 0.56 4.01 32.86
C SER A 455 -0.21 3.40 34.03
N ALA A 456 -1.42 3.88 34.31
CA ALA A 456 -2.30 3.27 35.31
C ALA A 456 -2.79 1.88 34.84
N ILE A 457 -3.22 1.75 33.59
CA ILE A 457 -3.58 0.46 32.98
C ILE A 457 -2.42 -0.54 33.06
N LEU A 458 -1.18 -0.11 32.75
CA LEU A 458 0.00 -0.98 32.78
C LEU A 458 0.50 -1.33 34.19
N LYS A 459 0.10 -0.60 35.23
CA LYS A 459 0.34 -1.01 36.63
C LYS A 459 -0.57 -2.18 37.03
N GLU A 460 -1.79 -2.20 36.52
CA GLU A 460 -2.76 -3.27 36.75
C GLU A 460 -2.49 -4.48 35.86
N GLN A 461 -2.13 -4.25 34.58
CA GLN A 461 -1.82 -5.28 33.59
C GLN A 461 -0.49 -4.99 32.87
N PRO A 462 0.67 -5.35 33.46
CA PRO A 462 1.98 -5.06 32.89
C PRO A 462 2.18 -5.58 31.46
N PHE A 463 1.55 -6.71 31.12
CA PHE A 463 1.66 -7.39 29.83
C PHE A 463 0.62 -6.93 28.79
N HIS A 464 -0.15 -5.86 29.03
CA HIS A 464 -1.16 -5.39 28.08
C HIS A 464 -0.53 -4.68 26.87
N MET A 465 -0.18 -5.46 25.84
CA MET A 465 0.57 -5.04 24.65
C MET A 465 0.00 -3.79 23.94
N LYS A 466 -1.33 -3.68 23.81
CA LYS A 466 -1.97 -2.52 23.17
C LYS A 466 -1.73 -1.22 23.96
N ALA A 467 -1.74 -1.28 25.30
CA ALA A 467 -1.42 -0.12 26.14
C ALA A 467 0.08 0.23 26.08
N GLN A 468 0.99 -0.75 26.11
CA GLN A 468 2.43 -0.48 25.95
C GLN A 468 2.72 0.20 24.60
N GLY A 469 2.14 -0.30 23.52
CA GLY A 469 2.29 0.27 22.19
C GLY A 469 1.71 1.68 22.07
N ASN A 470 0.58 1.97 22.72
CA ASN A 470 0.00 3.31 22.71
C ASN A 470 0.79 4.28 23.60
N LEU A 471 1.27 3.86 24.77
CA LEU A 471 2.15 4.64 25.66
C LEU A 471 3.45 5.04 24.94
N ALA A 472 4.09 4.12 24.20
CA ALA A 472 5.25 4.47 23.39
C ALA A 472 4.94 5.58 22.36
N ALA A 473 3.74 5.58 21.78
CA ALA A 473 3.32 6.63 20.85
C ALA A 473 2.99 7.97 21.57
N THR A 474 2.38 7.94 22.76
CA THR A 474 2.09 9.16 23.52
C THR A 474 3.38 9.83 24.00
N LEU A 475 4.34 9.06 24.51
CA LEU A 475 5.66 9.54 24.94
C LEU A 475 6.46 10.18 23.80
N LEU A 476 6.38 9.62 22.58
CA LEU A 476 6.98 10.23 21.39
C LEU A 476 6.36 11.59 21.06
N ARG A 477 5.02 11.71 21.11
CA ARG A 477 4.32 12.98 20.87
C ARG A 477 4.60 14.02 21.96
N ALA A 478 4.78 13.58 23.20
CA ALA A 478 5.21 14.41 24.33
C ALA A 478 6.72 14.77 24.31
N GLY A 479 7.50 14.29 23.33
CA GLY A 479 8.95 14.55 23.23
C GLY A 479 9.82 13.81 24.25
N LYS A 480 9.26 12.86 25.01
CA LYS A 480 9.94 12.05 26.04
C LYS A 480 10.70 10.86 25.41
N PHE A 481 11.63 11.15 24.49
CA PHE A 481 12.26 10.15 23.63
C PHE A 481 12.98 9.01 24.38
N THR A 482 13.64 9.30 25.51
CA THR A 482 14.34 8.28 26.31
C THR A 482 13.38 7.26 26.93
N GLN A 483 12.25 7.73 27.46
CA GLN A 483 11.21 6.87 28.04
C GLN A 483 10.48 6.09 26.95
N ALA A 484 10.20 6.73 25.81
CA ALA A 484 9.62 6.05 24.65
C ALA A 484 10.49 4.89 24.16
N LEU A 485 11.82 5.06 24.12
CA LEU A 485 12.76 4.00 23.74
C LEU A 485 12.72 2.84 24.76
N GLN A 486 12.75 3.13 26.07
CA GLN A 486 12.65 2.11 27.13
C GLN A 486 11.38 1.26 27.02
N VAL A 487 10.22 1.86 26.72
CA VAL A 487 8.97 1.12 26.49
C VAL A 487 9.07 0.26 25.23
N CYS A 488 9.70 0.75 24.16
CA CYS A 488 9.89 -0.03 22.94
C CYS A 488 10.87 -1.20 23.13
N ASP A 489 11.96 -1.01 23.88
CA ASP A 489 12.91 -2.08 24.21
C ASP A 489 12.24 -3.18 25.04
N GLY A 490 11.34 -2.83 25.97
CA GLY A 490 10.50 -3.78 26.70
C GLY A 490 9.57 -4.60 25.78
N ILE A 491 8.94 -3.97 24.79
CA ILE A 491 8.13 -4.67 23.78
C ILE A 491 9.00 -5.64 22.96
N VAL A 492 10.21 -5.23 22.57
CA VAL A 492 11.15 -6.08 21.80
C VAL A 492 11.66 -7.26 22.63
N GLN A 493 11.92 -7.07 23.93
CA GLN A 493 12.29 -8.17 24.84
C GLN A 493 11.14 -9.17 25.04
N PHE A 494 9.90 -8.68 25.19
CA PHE A 494 8.72 -9.55 25.28
C PHE A 494 8.51 -10.35 24.00
N CYS A 495 8.65 -9.71 22.83
CA CYS A 495 8.54 -10.35 21.52
C CYS A 495 9.86 -10.99 21.03
N SER A 496 10.76 -11.40 21.94
CA SER A 496 12.13 -11.80 21.59
C SER A 496 12.23 -13.05 20.72
N GLU A 497 11.31 -14.01 20.89
CA GLU A 497 11.21 -15.21 20.03
C GLU A 497 10.91 -14.83 18.57
N ALA A 498 9.86 -14.04 18.35
CA ALA A 498 9.53 -13.49 17.03
C ALA A 498 10.65 -12.60 16.48
N ALA A 499 11.33 -11.82 17.32
CA ALA A 499 12.47 -11.00 16.89
C ALA A 499 13.65 -11.86 16.42
N ALA A 500 13.98 -12.94 17.15
CA ALA A 500 15.03 -13.88 16.75
C ALA A 500 14.67 -14.62 15.45
N ALA A 501 13.41 -15.02 15.28
CA ALA A 501 12.92 -15.63 14.04
C ALA A 501 13.01 -14.67 12.83
N LEU A 502 12.78 -13.36 13.03
CA LEU A 502 12.96 -12.32 12.00
C LEU A 502 14.43 -12.02 11.66
N GLU A 503 15.37 -12.33 12.55
CA GLU A 503 16.80 -12.18 12.25
C GLU A 503 17.37 -13.34 11.43
N GLN A 504 16.67 -14.48 11.36
CA GLN A 504 17.06 -15.61 10.51
C GLN A 504 16.89 -15.28 9.00
N PRO A 505 17.85 -15.67 8.14
CA PRO A 505 17.76 -15.40 6.71
C PRO A 505 16.55 -16.12 6.08
N GLY A 506 15.50 -15.37 5.74
CA GLY A 506 14.30 -15.89 5.06
C GLY A 506 13.05 -16.01 5.92
N GLY A 507 13.04 -15.59 7.20
CA GLY A 507 11.89 -15.80 8.12
C GLY A 507 10.51 -15.30 7.63
N LEU A 508 10.46 -14.30 6.74
CA LEU A 508 9.21 -13.80 6.13
C LEU A 508 9.05 -14.14 4.64
N ALA A 509 10.03 -14.81 4.03
CA ALA A 509 9.97 -15.27 2.66
C ALA A 509 9.17 -16.58 2.58
N GLY A 510 7.85 -16.47 2.56
CA GLY A 510 6.90 -17.60 2.47
C GLY A 510 6.94 -18.40 1.16
N ASP A 511 8.01 -18.27 0.38
CA ASP A 511 8.21 -18.82 -0.97
C ASP A 511 8.93 -20.19 -0.95
N GLN A 512 9.00 -20.84 0.23
CA GLN A 512 9.63 -22.15 0.46
C GLN A 512 8.74 -23.11 1.29
N LEU A 513 7.44 -22.80 1.40
CA LEU A 513 6.41 -23.71 1.91
C LEU A 513 5.68 -24.41 0.76
N ASP A 514 6.45 -25.04 -0.15
CA ASP A 514 5.94 -25.97 -1.15
C ASP A 514 7.01 -27.01 -1.50
N SER A 515 6.87 -28.17 -0.86
CA SER A 515 7.38 -29.50 -1.24
C SER A 515 6.69 -30.44 -0.27
N ASP A 516 5.92 -31.40 -0.79
CA ASP A 516 5.28 -32.44 0.02
C ASP A 516 6.29 -33.06 0.99
N ASP A 517 5.92 -33.11 2.27
CA ASP A 517 6.47 -33.91 3.38
C ASP A 517 5.60 -33.60 4.62
N GLU A 518 4.29 -33.87 4.54
CA GLU A 518 3.43 -34.06 5.74
C GLU A 518 3.33 -35.57 6.03
N GLU A 519 4.46 -36.22 6.27
CA GLU A 519 4.60 -37.56 6.85
C GLU A 519 6.04 -37.66 7.39
N ASP A 520 6.20 -37.57 8.72
CA ASP A 520 7.33 -38.02 9.57
C ASP A 520 7.30 -37.28 10.94
N GLU A 521 6.19 -37.37 11.65
CA GLU A 521 6.24 -37.36 13.12
C GLU A 521 6.48 -38.81 13.58
N ASP A 522 7.42 -39.01 14.53
CA ASP A 522 7.81 -40.29 15.16
C ASP A 522 8.84 -41.23 14.46
N GLU A 523 10.04 -40.72 14.12
CA GLU A 523 11.27 -41.57 14.06
C GLU A 523 12.06 -41.42 15.37
N PRO A 524 12.13 -42.46 16.24
CA PRO A 524 12.82 -42.39 17.53
C PRO A 524 14.34 -42.49 17.41
N ASP A 525 15.02 -41.74 18.29
CA ASP A 525 16.45 -41.33 18.27
C ASP A 525 17.51 -42.44 18.43
N TRP A 526 17.37 -43.60 17.76
CA TRP A 526 18.27 -44.76 17.90
C TRP A 526 19.03 -45.18 16.63
N ALA A 527 18.68 -44.63 15.46
CA ALA A 527 19.31 -44.99 14.17
C ALA A 527 20.68 -44.32 13.92
N ALA A 528 21.17 -43.46 14.83
CA ALA A 528 22.47 -42.79 14.73
C ALA A 528 23.66 -43.69 15.15
N SER A 529 23.74 -44.91 14.61
CA SER A 529 24.85 -45.83 14.85
C SER A 529 25.07 -46.79 13.69
N SER A 530 26.21 -46.62 13.00
CA SER A 530 26.93 -47.58 12.10
C SER A 530 27.07 -47.20 10.62
N THR A 531 27.93 -46.22 10.30
CA THR A 531 28.87 -46.35 9.15
C THR A 531 30.01 -45.33 9.21
N GLU A 532 31.23 -45.79 9.51
CA GLU A 532 32.47 -45.02 9.28
C GLU A 532 33.00 -45.30 7.86
N SER A 533 32.94 -44.34 6.93
CA SER A 533 33.87 -44.29 5.78
C SER A 533 33.77 -43.01 4.93
N ALA A 534 34.87 -42.23 4.91
CA ALA A 534 35.30 -41.25 3.89
C ALA A 534 34.54 -39.88 3.77
N PRO A 535 35.20 -38.79 3.32
CA PRO A 535 34.88 -37.44 3.81
C PRO A 535 34.57 -36.35 2.75
N GLU A 536 34.26 -35.15 3.27
CA GLU A 536 34.21 -33.81 2.63
C GLU A 536 32.97 -33.36 1.83
N GLU A 537 32.17 -34.20 1.19
CA GLU A 537 30.95 -33.72 0.48
C GLU A 537 29.67 -33.68 1.35
N VAL A 538 29.63 -34.41 2.48
CA VAL A 538 28.41 -34.60 3.29
C VAL A 538 28.10 -33.40 4.22
N GLU A 539 29.11 -32.68 4.70
CA GLU A 539 28.90 -31.54 5.60
C GLU A 539 28.16 -30.37 4.93
N GLY A 540 28.32 -30.19 3.61
CA GLY A 540 27.62 -29.17 2.84
C GLY A 540 26.11 -29.43 2.72
N ALA A 541 25.70 -30.69 2.61
CA ALA A 541 24.29 -31.09 2.59
C ALA A 541 23.66 -30.96 3.98
N SER A 542 24.31 -31.51 5.01
CA SER A 542 23.84 -31.44 6.41
C SER A 542 23.63 -30.00 6.90
N ASN A 543 24.55 -29.09 6.57
CA ASN A 543 24.40 -27.66 6.91
C ASN A 543 23.29 -26.95 6.12
N LYS A 544 22.96 -27.41 4.91
CA LYS A 544 21.84 -26.87 4.13
C LYS A 544 20.51 -27.29 4.74
N ASP A 545 20.37 -28.55 5.15
CA ASP A 545 19.12 -29.08 5.71
C ASP A 545 18.84 -28.54 7.12
N THR A 546 19.87 -28.34 7.96
CA THR A 546 19.71 -27.65 9.25
C THR A 546 19.25 -26.19 9.06
N LEU A 547 19.80 -25.47 8.08
CA LEU A 547 19.34 -24.11 7.75
C LEU A 547 17.90 -24.09 7.20
N VAL A 548 17.49 -25.08 6.40
CA VAL A 548 16.10 -25.20 5.92
C VAL A 548 15.15 -25.51 7.09
N ARG A 549 15.50 -26.42 8.00
CA ARG A 549 14.73 -26.71 9.22
C ARG A 549 14.59 -25.46 10.11
N GLN A 550 15.68 -24.72 10.32
CA GLN A 550 15.67 -23.46 11.07
C GLN A 550 14.77 -22.39 10.42
N ARG A 551 14.78 -22.26 9.09
CA ARG A 551 13.87 -21.37 8.35
C ARG A 551 12.41 -21.78 8.48
N ARG A 552 12.09 -23.08 8.32
CA ARG A 552 10.73 -23.61 8.48
C ARG A 552 10.22 -23.38 9.91
N ALA A 553 11.05 -23.64 10.92
CA ALA A 553 10.72 -23.36 12.32
C ALA A 553 10.46 -21.86 12.56
N ALA A 554 11.36 -20.98 12.10
CA ALA A 554 11.18 -19.53 12.21
C ALA A 554 9.89 -19.05 11.52
N ALA A 555 9.58 -19.54 10.31
CA ALA A 555 8.36 -19.21 9.60
C ALA A 555 7.10 -19.68 10.34
N LYS A 556 7.13 -20.87 10.95
CA LYS A 556 6.04 -21.40 11.80
C LYS A 556 5.81 -20.49 13.01
N THR A 557 6.86 -20.17 13.78
CA THR A 557 6.78 -19.25 14.93
C THR A 557 6.24 -17.87 14.53
N LEU A 558 6.63 -17.34 13.36
CA LEU A 558 6.15 -16.04 12.87
C LEU A 558 4.69 -16.07 12.39
N GLY A 559 4.22 -17.21 11.88
CA GLY A 559 2.80 -17.42 11.56
C GLY A 559 1.94 -17.51 12.81
N GLU A 560 2.37 -18.29 13.82
CA GLU A 560 1.69 -18.45 15.11
C GLU A 560 1.69 -17.15 15.93
N GLN A 561 2.79 -16.40 15.92
CA GLN A 561 2.97 -15.15 16.67
C GLN A 561 2.79 -13.89 15.80
N SER A 562 1.88 -13.92 14.82
CA SER A 562 1.61 -12.79 13.90
C SER A 562 1.37 -11.44 14.61
N GLY A 563 0.70 -11.46 15.78
CA GLY A 563 0.50 -10.30 16.64
C GLY A 563 1.79 -9.71 17.22
N HIS A 564 2.78 -10.56 17.56
CA HIS A 564 4.10 -10.10 18.01
C HIS A 564 4.88 -9.45 16.86
N VAL A 565 4.81 -9.99 15.65
CA VAL A 565 5.44 -9.40 14.44
C VAL A 565 4.95 -7.97 14.19
N TYR A 566 3.63 -7.74 14.29
CA TYR A 566 3.04 -6.41 14.15
C TYR A 566 3.45 -5.45 15.28
N MET A 567 3.59 -5.95 16.52
CA MET A 567 4.07 -5.16 17.65
C MET A 567 5.57 -4.81 17.52
N LEU A 568 6.40 -5.73 17.01
CA LEU A 568 7.81 -5.50 16.70
C LEU A 568 8.00 -4.43 15.63
N LEU A 569 7.25 -4.49 14.52
CA LEU A 569 7.25 -3.43 13.50
C LEU A 569 6.98 -2.06 14.12
N LYS A 570 5.92 -1.97 14.93
CA LYS A 570 5.56 -0.74 15.65
C LYS A 570 6.64 -0.29 16.64
N ALA A 571 7.27 -1.23 17.36
CA ALA A 571 8.34 -0.92 18.30
C ALA A 571 9.58 -0.40 17.57
N TYR A 572 10.03 -1.06 16.50
CA TYR A 572 11.21 -0.66 15.72
C TYR A 572 11.05 0.74 15.08
N VAL A 573 9.91 1.03 14.45
CA VAL A 573 9.65 2.37 13.87
C VAL A 573 9.64 3.45 14.96
N ARG A 574 9.07 3.16 16.14
CA ARG A 574 9.05 4.09 17.28
C ARG A 574 10.41 4.26 17.95
N SER A 575 11.21 3.20 18.09
CA SER A 575 12.60 3.25 18.55
C SER A 575 13.44 4.11 17.61
N ALA A 576 13.31 3.93 16.29
CA ALA A 576 13.97 4.77 15.30
C ALA A 576 13.57 6.25 15.44
N ALA A 577 12.27 6.54 15.60
CA ALA A 577 11.80 7.91 15.83
C ALA A 577 12.36 8.53 17.13
N ALA A 578 12.40 7.77 18.23
CA ALA A 578 13.00 8.21 19.50
C ALA A 578 14.49 8.52 19.36
N LEU A 579 15.25 7.61 18.72
CA LEU A 579 16.68 7.76 18.48
C LEU A 579 17.00 8.92 17.52
N CYS A 580 16.15 9.16 16.52
CA CYS A 580 16.22 10.35 15.67
C CYS A 580 16.01 11.65 16.48
N GLY A 581 15.05 11.67 17.42
CA GLY A 581 14.86 12.78 18.37
C GLY A 581 16.08 13.01 19.27
N MET A 582 16.76 11.94 19.68
CA MET A 582 18.02 11.96 20.44
C MET A 582 19.27 12.21 19.58
N LYS A 583 19.12 12.35 18.25
CA LYS A 583 20.20 12.52 17.25
C LYS A 583 21.17 11.32 17.12
N GLU A 584 20.77 10.12 17.57
CA GLU A 584 21.54 8.88 17.45
C GLU A 584 21.25 8.15 16.12
N TYR A 585 21.53 8.81 14.99
CA TYR A 585 21.10 8.38 13.66
C TYR A 585 21.55 6.96 13.28
N HIS A 586 22.76 6.55 13.65
CA HIS A 586 23.27 5.18 13.38
C HIS A 586 22.39 4.09 14.00
N LYS A 587 21.98 4.25 15.27
CA LYS A 587 21.10 3.26 15.92
C LYS A 587 19.69 3.31 15.34
N ALA A 588 19.18 4.51 15.04
CA ALA A 588 17.89 4.67 14.39
C ALA A 588 17.83 3.94 13.02
N HIS A 589 18.92 3.97 12.24
CA HIS A 589 19.00 3.26 10.96
C HIS A 589 18.87 1.75 11.12
N GLY A 590 19.60 1.14 12.06
CA GLY A 590 19.49 -0.30 12.32
C GLY A 590 18.07 -0.76 12.73
N TYR A 591 17.32 0.10 13.42
CA TYR A 591 15.89 -0.17 13.70
C TYR A 591 15.00 -0.01 12.46
N LEU A 592 15.25 0.96 11.57
CA LEU A 592 14.52 1.07 10.30
C LEU A 592 14.80 -0.11 9.36
N GLU A 593 16.05 -0.61 9.31
CA GLU A 593 16.40 -1.82 8.56
C GLU A 593 15.65 -3.05 9.10
N ARG A 594 15.55 -3.21 10.42
CA ARG A 594 14.74 -4.27 11.04
C ARG A 594 13.25 -4.12 10.72
N ALA A 595 12.70 -2.90 10.72
CA ALA A 595 11.32 -2.65 10.32
C ALA A 595 11.07 -2.98 8.83
N LEU A 596 12.00 -2.64 7.94
CA LEU A 596 11.93 -2.94 6.51
C LEU A 596 11.99 -4.45 6.19
N ARG A 597 12.59 -5.28 7.05
CA ARG A 597 12.49 -6.74 6.91
C ARG A 597 11.05 -7.23 7.12
N ILE A 598 10.28 -6.57 8.00
CA ILE A 598 8.88 -6.91 8.28
C ILE A 598 7.95 -6.40 7.17
N THR A 599 8.12 -5.14 6.75
CA THR A 599 7.32 -4.52 5.68
C THR A 599 8.20 -4.02 4.54
N PRO A 600 8.72 -4.92 3.68
CA PRO A 600 9.63 -4.53 2.60
C PRO A 600 8.96 -3.65 1.54
N TYR A 601 7.64 -3.69 1.42
CA TYR A 601 6.85 -2.94 0.44
C TYR A 601 6.48 -1.51 0.90
N ASP A 602 6.75 -1.12 2.15
CA ASP A 602 6.52 0.27 2.60
C ASP A 602 7.61 1.20 2.03
N ASN A 603 7.29 1.96 0.97
CA ASN A 603 8.26 2.89 0.39
C ASN A 603 8.47 4.15 1.22
N ASP A 604 7.53 4.57 2.05
CA ASP A 604 7.74 5.73 2.93
C ASP A 604 8.80 5.40 3.98
N LEU A 605 8.70 4.20 4.58
CA LEU A 605 9.70 3.64 5.48
C LEU A 605 11.06 3.46 4.80
N ARG A 606 11.06 3.04 3.52
CA ARG A 606 12.28 2.89 2.70
C ARG A 606 12.92 4.24 2.39
N GLU A 607 12.12 5.25 2.04
CA GLU A 607 12.57 6.61 1.82
C GLU A 607 13.17 7.21 3.11
N ASP A 608 12.53 7.02 4.27
CA ASP A 608 13.05 7.47 5.55
C ASP A 608 14.37 6.78 5.96
N CYS A 609 14.50 5.48 5.69
CA CYS A 609 15.77 4.76 5.89
C CYS A 609 16.89 5.33 5.01
N ASN A 610 16.59 5.58 3.72
CA ASN A 610 17.55 6.17 2.78
C ASN A 610 17.96 7.60 3.16
N ARG A 611 17.01 8.45 3.56
CA ARG A 611 17.27 9.81 4.07
C ARG A 611 18.20 9.77 5.29
N LEU A 612 18.00 8.78 6.17
CA LEU A 612 18.83 8.59 7.37
C LEU A 612 20.24 8.10 7.02
N ALA A 613 20.38 7.18 6.06
CA ALA A 613 21.69 6.76 5.52
C ALA A 613 22.48 7.92 4.89
N GLU A 614 21.82 8.78 4.10
CA GLU A 614 22.44 10.02 3.58
C GLU A 614 22.91 10.94 4.70
N LYS A 615 22.07 11.14 5.73
CA LYS A 615 22.41 11.96 6.90
C LYS A 615 23.60 11.39 7.69
N ILE A 616 23.68 10.07 7.86
CA ILE A 616 24.82 9.38 8.49
C ILE A 616 26.10 9.59 7.70
N ARG A 617 26.07 9.45 6.37
CA ARG A 617 27.24 9.70 5.51
C ARG A 617 27.73 11.13 5.65
N MET A 618 26.83 12.12 5.63
CA MET A 618 27.19 13.53 5.82
C MET A 618 27.77 13.82 7.21
N ASP A 619 27.16 13.31 8.29
CA ASP A 619 27.65 13.49 9.66
C ASP A 619 29.03 12.85 9.88
N THR A 620 29.28 11.70 9.24
CA THR A 620 30.59 11.02 9.24
C THR A 620 31.64 11.83 8.48
N LEU A 621 31.28 12.39 7.32
CA LEU A 621 32.16 13.27 6.54
C LEU A 621 32.55 14.54 7.33
N ILE A 622 31.60 15.16 8.04
CA ILE A 622 31.79 16.35 8.87
C ILE A 622 32.59 16.02 10.14
N THR A 623 32.27 14.94 10.85
CA THR A 623 32.97 14.59 12.11
C THR A 623 34.44 14.28 11.86
N ALA A 624 34.74 13.49 10.81
CA ALA A 624 36.11 13.16 10.44
C ALA A 624 36.88 14.30 9.73
N SER A 625 36.25 15.46 9.46
CA SER A 625 36.96 16.66 8.98
C SER A 625 37.15 17.73 10.06
N ALA A 626 36.25 17.78 11.06
CA ALA A 626 36.39 18.61 12.27
C ALA A 626 37.53 18.16 13.21
N GLY A 627 38.16 17.01 12.96
CA GLY A 627 39.29 16.48 13.73
C GLY A 627 38.92 15.96 15.13
N SER A 628 37.64 16.06 15.52
CA SER A 628 37.13 15.52 16.77
C SER A 628 36.82 14.04 16.59
N ALA A 629 37.85 13.21 16.73
CA ALA A 629 37.68 11.78 16.92
C ALA A 629 37.01 11.54 18.28
N ARG A 630 35.67 11.65 18.33
CA ARG A 630 34.89 11.08 19.42
C ARG A 630 35.20 9.59 19.46
N THR A 631 35.99 9.17 20.44
CA THR A 631 36.17 7.77 20.79
C THR A 631 34.81 7.20 21.14
N GLN A 632 34.16 6.56 20.17
CA GLN A 632 33.08 5.62 20.44
C GLN A 632 33.70 4.52 21.29
N LYS A 633 33.42 4.54 22.60
CA LYS A 633 33.67 3.38 23.44
C LYS A 633 32.88 2.23 22.83
N ALA A 634 33.56 1.18 22.40
CA ALA A 634 32.93 -0.12 22.26
C ALA A 634 32.38 -0.48 23.65
N ALA A 635 31.05 -0.56 23.75
CA ALA A 635 30.40 -1.27 24.83
C ALA A 635 30.37 -2.75 24.41
N VAL A 636 30.86 -3.60 25.30
CA VAL A 636 30.77 -5.06 25.22
C VAL A 636 29.31 -5.49 25.41
#